data_AF-A0A117LS43-F1
#
_entry.id   AF-A0A117LS43-F1
#
_cell.length_a   1.000
_cell.length_b   1.000
_cell.length_c   1.000
_cell.angle_alpha   90.00
_cell.angle_beta   90.00
_cell.angle_gamma   90.00
#
_symmetry.space_group_name_H-M   'P 1'
#
loop_
_entity.id
_entity.type
_entity.pdbx_description
1 polymer ?
#
loop_
_entity_poly.entity_id
_entity_poly.type
_entity_poly.pdbx_seq_one_letter_code
_entity_poly.pdbx_strand_id
1 'polypeptide(L)'
;MEVSIYLGIIKPLTQKGGKLMSHSKIRRPALVSLVLSLALLLFCGAALAAGTLNLSVPDTAMPGGEVEIRGSFSGDGAAGTPIGITVKDPSAAVIFAEETKTDSDGSFVISFTLPGNASYGYWQAQAAGGGCAASETFKVGAADGVVNVSPASVKPGGVVTISGTVPQGNVPVGITIKDPNGSAAFVDQATAGAGGGYTFLFNVPASAPTGTWTVDAAGGGSAGRAAFTVVSGSSGGGGGSASPCKQPAAASYLPQSGASDVALDAEVSVVFEIAVSKASATSLNGITITDEHGNKVGNVAAVLSGTKLTLSHDAFEYNTKYTVTIPEAVLANSGSGCSGYHNKSINWSFTTLKKTEAPAAAVKTEYTDVPSTYWAFNVITELGEKGIITGYPDGSFKPDSSITRAEFVAI
;
A
#
# COMPACT_ATOMS: atom_id res chain seq x y z
N MET A 1 35.20 10.59 -4.95
CA MET A 1 36.17 10.32 -3.87
C MET A 1 36.27 8.82 -3.74
N GLU A 2 37.47 8.25 -3.88
CA GLU A 2 37.74 6.89 -3.40
C GLU A 2 38.28 6.97 -1.97
N VAL A 3 38.16 5.87 -1.23
CA VAL A 3 39.19 5.44 -0.27
C VAL A 3 39.48 3.97 -0.56
N SER A 4 40.51 3.72 -1.36
CA SER A 4 41.04 2.38 -1.60
C SER A 4 42.06 2.02 -0.51
N ILE A 5 42.00 0.79 0.02
CA ILE A 5 43.06 0.20 0.86
C ILE A 5 43.59 -1.03 0.13
N TYR A 6 44.90 -1.16 0.00
CA TYR A 6 45.54 -2.06 -0.96
C TYR A 6 46.80 -2.70 -0.37
N LEU A 7 46.86 -4.04 -0.32
CA LEU A 7 48.09 -4.82 -0.09
C LEU A 7 47.80 -6.30 -0.45
N GLY A 8 48.46 -6.98 -1.39
CA GLY A 8 49.39 -6.53 -2.43
C GLY A 8 50.70 -7.33 -2.49
N ILE A 9 50.78 -8.35 -3.36
CA ILE A 9 52.01 -8.98 -3.89
C ILE A 9 51.66 -9.77 -5.17
N ILE A 10 52.63 -9.98 -6.08
CA ILE A 10 52.43 -10.35 -7.50
C ILE A 10 53.51 -11.36 -7.94
N LYS A 11 53.19 -12.41 -8.76
CA LYS A 11 53.93 -12.84 -10.00
C LYS A 11 53.41 -14.18 -10.63
N PRO A 12 53.80 -14.58 -11.88
CA PRO A 12 52.78 -14.78 -12.93
C PRO A 12 52.89 -16.11 -13.73
N LEU A 13 52.00 -16.32 -14.71
CA LEU A 13 52.27 -17.19 -15.88
C LEU A 13 51.65 -16.70 -17.21
N THR A 14 52.25 -17.17 -18.31
CA THR A 14 52.06 -16.74 -19.72
C THR A 14 52.06 -18.01 -20.58
N GLN A 15 51.29 -18.22 -21.66
CA GLN A 15 50.47 -17.36 -22.54
C GLN A 15 49.03 -17.98 -22.64
N LYS A 16 48.11 -17.87 -23.62
CA LYS A 16 47.96 -17.31 -24.99
C LYS A 16 46.43 -17.24 -25.30
N GLY A 17 45.84 -16.38 -26.15
CA GLY A 17 46.37 -15.23 -26.86
C GLY A 17 45.69 -14.93 -28.22
N GLY A 18 44.39 -14.57 -28.26
CA GLY A 18 43.66 -14.26 -29.52
C GLY A 18 42.34 -13.48 -29.38
N LYS A 19 42.18 -12.41 -30.18
CA LYS A 19 40.98 -11.84 -30.85
C LYS A 19 39.60 -11.94 -30.14
N LEU A 20 38.78 -10.89 -29.99
CA LEU A 20 38.65 -9.58 -30.67
C LEU A 20 38.36 -8.41 -29.69
N MET A 21 38.59 -7.17 -30.16
CA MET A 21 37.90 -5.97 -29.65
C MET A 21 36.51 -5.81 -30.27
N SER A 22 35.53 -5.23 -29.56
CA SER A 22 34.65 -4.19 -30.14
C SER A 22 33.78 -3.45 -29.11
N HIS A 23 33.96 -2.14 -29.06
CA HIS A 23 33.06 -1.06 -28.64
C HIS A 23 31.67 -1.36 -28.03
N SER A 24 31.46 -0.70 -26.89
CA SER A 24 30.23 0.00 -26.50
C SER A 24 29.33 0.42 -27.67
N LYS A 25 28.11 -0.15 -27.76
CA LYS A 25 27.02 0.40 -28.56
C LYS A 25 25.68 0.34 -27.84
N ILE A 26 25.24 1.50 -27.37
CA ILE A 26 23.83 1.81 -27.13
C ILE A 26 23.07 1.45 -28.42
N ARG A 27 22.15 0.47 -28.36
CA ARG A 27 21.28 0.13 -29.49
C ARG A 27 19.93 0.80 -29.30
N ARG A 28 19.51 1.58 -30.31
CA ARG A 28 18.19 2.23 -30.35
C ARG A 28 17.12 1.18 -30.76
N PRO A 29 15.89 1.23 -30.22
CA PRO A 29 14.82 0.31 -30.57
C PRO A 29 14.14 0.72 -31.89
N ALA A 30 14.65 0.26 -33.03
CA ALA A 30 14.03 0.46 -34.35
C ALA A 30 14.57 -0.51 -35.43
N LEU A 31 14.17 -1.79 -35.41
CA LEU A 31 14.23 -2.70 -36.58
C LEU A 31 13.59 -4.09 -36.39
N VAL A 32 13.46 -4.60 -35.15
CA VAL A 32 12.95 -5.97 -34.89
C VAL A 32 11.48 -6.17 -35.31
N SER A 33 10.70 -5.08 -35.33
CA SER A 33 9.24 -5.07 -35.53
C SER A 33 8.73 -5.65 -36.86
N LEU A 34 9.58 -5.83 -37.88
CA LEU A 34 9.12 -6.26 -39.22
C LEU A 34 9.09 -7.79 -39.41
N VAL A 35 9.88 -8.55 -38.65
CA VAL A 35 9.99 -10.01 -38.82
C VAL A 35 9.00 -10.76 -37.93
N LEU A 36 8.80 -10.31 -36.69
CA LEU A 36 8.00 -11.04 -35.70
C LEU A 36 6.48 -10.94 -35.93
N SER A 37 6.00 -9.82 -36.49
CA SER A 37 4.56 -9.61 -36.75
C SER A 37 3.96 -10.54 -37.81
N LEU A 38 4.78 -11.20 -38.63
CA LEU A 38 4.30 -12.09 -39.71
C LEU A 38 4.12 -13.55 -39.24
N ALA A 39 4.64 -13.92 -38.06
CA ALA A 39 4.55 -15.29 -37.53
C ALA A 39 3.22 -15.60 -36.81
N LEU A 40 2.48 -14.57 -36.38
CA LEU A 40 1.35 -14.70 -35.44
C LEU A 40 -0.03 -14.93 -36.10
N LEU A 41 -0.09 -15.29 -37.39
CA LEU A 41 -1.34 -15.26 -38.18
C LEU A 41 -1.60 -16.44 -39.13
N LEU A 42 -0.84 -17.54 -39.04
CA LEU A 42 -1.04 -18.74 -39.85
C LEU A 42 -1.07 -20.02 -38.99
N PHE A 43 -1.94 -20.96 -39.37
CA PHE A 43 -2.17 -22.27 -38.75
C PHE A 43 -2.84 -22.30 -37.36
N CYS A 44 -4.03 -21.72 -37.28
CA CYS A 44 -5.11 -22.44 -36.59
C CYS A 44 -5.74 -23.44 -37.59
N GLY A 45 -5.39 -24.73 -37.49
CA GLY A 45 -6.12 -25.79 -38.21
C GLY A 45 -5.30 -26.90 -38.86
N ALA A 46 -4.79 -27.85 -38.07
CA ALA A 46 -4.66 -29.28 -38.40
C ALA A 46 -4.29 -30.05 -37.11
N ALA A 47 -4.90 -31.21 -36.84
CA ALA A 47 -4.68 -31.93 -35.59
C ALA A 47 -3.52 -32.93 -35.68
N LEU A 48 -2.51 -32.76 -34.82
CA LEU A 48 -1.50 -33.76 -34.44
C LEU A 48 -0.86 -33.31 -33.11
N ALA A 49 -0.89 -34.18 -32.09
CA ALA A 49 -0.55 -33.92 -30.68
C ALA A 49 -1.38 -32.79 -30.01
N ALA A 50 -2.20 -33.13 -29.02
CA ALA A 50 -3.03 -32.17 -28.29
C ALA A 50 -2.25 -31.52 -27.14
N GLY A 51 -1.42 -30.52 -27.47
CA GLY A 51 -0.77 -29.68 -26.47
C GLY A 51 -1.76 -28.75 -25.74
N THR A 52 -1.42 -28.37 -24.50
CA THR A 52 -2.08 -27.27 -23.76
C THR A 52 -1.02 -26.28 -23.32
N LEU A 53 -1.22 -24.99 -23.59
CA LEU A 53 -0.36 -23.90 -23.14
C LEU A 53 -1.11 -23.07 -22.08
N ASN A 54 -0.56 -23.00 -20.87
CA ASN A 54 -1.03 -22.12 -19.81
C ASN A 54 -0.08 -20.93 -19.65
N LEU A 55 -0.63 -19.79 -19.23
CA LEU A 55 0.08 -18.54 -18.97
C LEU A 55 -0.38 -17.99 -17.62
N SER A 56 0.49 -17.29 -16.92
CA SER A 56 0.21 -16.64 -15.64
C SER A 56 1.05 -15.35 -15.53
N VAL A 57 0.41 -14.30 -15.00
CA VAL A 57 0.96 -12.95 -14.84
C VAL A 57 0.54 -12.41 -13.47
N PRO A 58 1.27 -11.45 -12.87
CA PRO A 58 0.81 -10.78 -11.66
C PRO A 58 -0.46 -9.96 -11.92
N ASP A 59 -1.38 -9.89 -10.96
CA ASP A 59 -2.62 -9.11 -11.10
C ASP A 59 -2.37 -7.61 -11.37
N THR A 60 -1.28 -7.06 -10.81
CA THR A 60 -0.86 -5.66 -11.01
C THR A 60 0.66 -5.52 -11.02
N ALA A 61 1.16 -4.62 -11.86
CA ALA A 61 2.56 -4.22 -11.94
C ALA A 61 2.74 -2.70 -12.06
N MET A 62 3.82 -2.15 -11.50
CA MET A 62 4.10 -0.72 -11.53
C MET A 62 5.00 -0.32 -12.71
N PRO A 63 4.82 0.87 -13.32
CA PRO A 63 5.79 1.43 -14.26
C PRO A 63 7.20 1.48 -13.66
N GLY A 64 8.21 0.98 -14.38
CA GLY A 64 9.58 0.83 -13.88
C GLY A 64 9.83 -0.41 -13.01
N GLY A 65 8.78 -1.16 -12.64
CA GLY A 65 8.88 -2.42 -11.92
C GLY A 65 9.15 -3.62 -12.85
N GLU A 66 9.57 -4.73 -12.25
CA GLU A 66 9.72 -6.01 -12.94
C GLU A 66 8.38 -6.76 -13.02
N VAL A 67 8.15 -7.45 -14.13
CA VAL A 67 6.99 -8.30 -14.40
C VAL A 67 7.51 -9.68 -14.75
N GLU A 68 7.21 -10.65 -13.89
CA GLU A 68 7.46 -12.06 -14.13
C GLU A 68 6.25 -12.68 -14.84
N ILE A 69 6.48 -13.36 -15.96
CA ILE A 69 5.49 -14.13 -16.71
C ILE A 69 5.86 -15.60 -16.58
N ARG A 70 4.93 -16.41 -16.07
CA ARG A 70 5.09 -17.86 -15.90
C ARG A 70 4.18 -18.60 -16.87
N GLY A 71 4.55 -19.82 -17.25
CA GLY A 71 3.66 -20.67 -18.02
C GLY A 71 4.09 -22.13 -18.05
N SER A 72 3.29 -22.94 -18.73
CA SER A 72 3.54 -24.37 -18.92
C SER A 72 2.96 -24.85 -20.24
N PHE A 73 3.74 -25.58 -21.03
CA PHE A 73 3.26 -26.33 -22.18
C PHE A 73 3.26 -27.83 -21.88
N SER A 74 2.08 -28.45 -21.85
CA SER A 74 1.92 -29.90 -21.64
C SER A 74 1.47 -30.58 -22.94
N GLY A 75 2.28 -31.50 -23.45
CA GLY A 75 2.04 -32.23 -24.70
C GLY A 75 3.23 -33.07 -25.13
N ASP A 76 3.12 -33.76 -26.28
CA ASP A 76 4.27 -34.46 -26.87
C ASP A 76 5.37 -33.47 -27.25
N GLY A 77 6.60 -33.70 -26.78
CA GLY A 77 7.70 -32.75 -26.97
C GLY A 77 7.67 -31.54 -26.02
N ALA A 78 6.96 -31.63 -24.89
CA ALA A 78 6.85 -30.56 -23.90
C ALA A 78 8.18 -29.89 -23.50
N ALA A 79 9.27 -30.65 -23.38
CA ALA A 79 10.59 -30.14 -23.01
C ALA A 79 11.36 -29.53 -24.19
N GLY A 80 11.90 -28.33 -24.02
CA GLY A 80 12.70 -27.62 -25.02
C GLY A 80 11.91 -27.01 -26.20
N THR A 81 10.58 -27.02 -26.12
CA THR A 81 9.69 -26.39 -27.09
C THR A 81 9.86 -24.85 -27.04
N PRO A 82 10.07 -24.17 -28.19
CA PRO A 82 10.15 -22.72 -28.22
C PRO A 82 8.77 -22.08 -28.01
N ILE A 83 8.72 -21.11 -27.10
CA ILE A 83 7.55 -20.28 -26.81
C ILE A 83 7.94 -18.82 -27.09
N GLY A 84 7.23 -18.16 -28.00
CA GLY A 84 7.30 -16.72 -28.20
C GLY A 84 6.34 -16.01 -27.25
N ILE A 85 6.85 -15.08 -26.45
CA ILE A 85 6.08 -14.20 -25.56
C ILE A 85 6.01 -12.80 -26.18
N THR A 86 4.84 -12.18 -26.14
CA THR A 86 4.66 -10.75 -26.47
C THR A 86 3.80 -10.07 -25.41
N VAL A 87 4.09 -8.81 -25.10
CA VAL A 87 3.28 -7.98 -24.21
C VAL A 87 2.88 -6.70 -24.91
N LYS A 88 1.59 -6.37 -24.84
CA LYS A 88 0.96 -5.22 -25.48
C LYS A 88 0.40 -4.24 -24.45
N ASP A 89 0.54 -2.96 -24.74
CA ASP A 89 -0.04 -1.87 -23.95
C ASP A 89 -1.55 -1.65 -24.28
N PRO A 90 -2.24 -0.72 -23.61
CA PRO A 90 -3.67 -0.46 -23.86
C PRO A 90 -3.97 0.14 -25.25
N SER A 91 -2.96 0.56 -26.01
CA SER A 91 -3.08 0.97 -27.42
C SER A 91 -2.83 -0.20 -28.40
N ALA A 92 -2.64 -1.41 -27.88
CA ALA A 92 -2.21 -2.63 -28.57
C ALA A 92 -0.79 -2.56 -29.18
N ALA A 93 0.03 -1.59 -28.78
CA ALA A 93 1.44 -1.52 -29.19
C ALA A 93 2.25 -2.60 -28.45
N VAL A 94 3.07 -3.37 -29.18
CA VAL A 94 3.96 -4.38 -28.60
C VAL A 94 5.15 -3.69 -27.93
N ILE A 95 5.26 -3.82 -26.61
CA ILE A 95 6.29 -3.17 -25.78
C ILE A 95 7.43 -4.15 -25.43
N PHE A 96 7.09 -5.42 -25.22
CA PHE A 96 8.04 -6.50 -24.98
C PHE A 96 7.75 -7.68 -25.93
N ALA A 97 8.79 -8.31 -26.45
CA ALA A 97 8.69 -9.50 -27.28
C ALA A 97 10.00 -10.29 -27.27
N GLU A 98 9.94 -11.56 -26.87
CA GLU A 98 11.11 -12.44 -26.72
C GLU A 98 10.71 -13.92 -26.89
N GLU A 99 11.67 -14.78 -27.23
CA GLU A 99 11.47 -16.24 -27.34
C GLU A 99 12.24 -16.94 -26.23
N THR A 100 11.56 -17.82 -25.49
CA THR A 100 12.18 -18.73 -24.53
C THR A 100 11.95 -20.18 -24.95
N LYS A 101 12.54 -21.12 -24.23
CA LYS A 101 12.23 -22.55 -24.35
C LYS A 101 11.72 -23.09 -23.03
N THR A 102 10.86 -24.09 -23.13
CA THR A 102 10.40 -24.81 -21.95
C THR A 102 11.49 -25.67 -21.31
N ASP A 103 11.46 -25.74 -19.99
CA ASP A 103 12.30 -26.62 -19.18
C ASP A 103 11.87 -28.10 -19.33
N SER A 104 12.60 -29.00 -18.66
CA SER A 104 12.39 -30.46 -18.78
C SER A 104 11.01 -30.96 -18.34
N ASP A 105 10.26 -30.16 -17.58
CA ASP A 105 8.89 -30.43 -17.12
C ASP A 105 7.82 -29.73 -17.98
N GLY A 106 8.21 -28.98 -19.01
CA GLY A 106 7.33 -28.17 -19.85
C GLY A 106 7.03 -26.78 -19.29
N SER A 107 7.54 -26.40 -18.12
CA SER A 107 7.38 -25.05 -17.57
C SER A 107 8.25 -24.01 -18.30
N PHE A 108 7.94 -22.73 -18.14
CA PHE A 108 8.83 -21.62 -18.50
C PHE A 108 8.58 -20.40 -17.61
N VAL A 109 9.61 -19.59 -17.41
CA VAL A 109 9.53 -18.28 -16.75
C VAL A 109 10.31 -17.25 -17.58
N ILE A 110 9.77 -16.04 -17.70
CA ILE A 110 10.46 -14.90 -18.31
C ILE A 110 10.11 -13.61 -17.57
N SER A 111 11.11 -12.79 -17.26
CA SER A 111 10.91 -11.52 -16.56
C SER A 111 11.36 -10.34 -17.41
N PHE A 112 10.62 -9.23 -17.35
CA PHE A 112 10.98 -7.99 -18.03
C PHE A 112 10.65 -6.76 -17.17
N THR A 113 11.42 -5.68 -17.32
CA THR A 113 11.14 -4.41 -16.63
C THR A 113 10.18 -3.56 -17.47
N LEU A 114 9.08 -3.11 -16.88
CA LEU A 114 8.18 -2.12 -17.50
C LEU A 114 8.91 -0.78 -17.70
N PRO A 115 8.63 -0.04 -18.79
CA PRO A 115 9.11 1.33 -18.91
C PRO A 115 8.69 2.19 -17.71
N GLY A 116 9.58 3.05 -17.21
CA GLY A 116 9.28 3.98 -16.12
C GLY A 116 8.17 5.01 -16.46
N ASN A 117 7.85 5.15 -17.75
CA ASN A 117 6.77 5.96 -18.29
C ASN A 117 5.62 5.12 -18.88
N ALA A 118 5.46 3.86 -18.47
CA ALA A 118 4.43 2.96 -18.97
C ALA A 118 3.00 3.51 -18.74
N SER A 119 2.15 3.42 -19.77
CA SER A 119 0.75 3.82 -19.74
C SER A 119 -0.04 3.04 -18.68
N TYR A 120 -0.75 3.74 -17.81
CA TYR A 120 -1.67 3.12 -16.84
C TYR A 120 -2.87 2.48 -17.58
N GLY A 121 -3.27 1.28 -17.18
CA GLY A 121 -4.40 0.55 -17.77
C GLY A 121 -4.18 -0.97 -17.78
N TYR A 122 -5.06 -1.71 -18.46
CA TYR A 122 -4.87 -3.15 -18.64
C TYR A 122 -3.94 -3.44 -19.82
N TRP A 123 -2.89 -4.19 -19.57
CA TRP A 123 -1.92 -4.68 -20.54
C TRP A 123 -2.19 -6.16 -20.80
N GLN A 124 -1.81 -6.64 -21.98
CA GLN A 124 -2.06 -8.03 -22.41
C GLN A 124 -0.74 -8.76 -22.64
N ALA A 125 -0.53 -9.86 -21.92
CA ALA A 125 0.52 -10.82 -22.20
C ALA A 125 -0.02 -11.94 -23.09
N GLN A 126 0.75 -12.37 -24.09
CA GLN A 126 0.41 -13.47 -24.98
C GLN A 126 1.61 -14.38 -25.16
N ALA A 127 1.42 -15.69 -25.05
CA ALA A 127 2.42 -16.71 -25.34
C ALA A 127 1.93 -17.61 -26.47
N ALA A 128 2.82 -17.98 -27.40
CA ALA A 128 2.50 -18.89 -28.50
C ALA A 128 3.67 -19.83 -28.80
N GLY A 129 3.38 -21.11 -28.99
CA GLY A 129 4.39 -22.16 -29.22
C GLY A 129 3.75 -23.55 -29.17
N GLY A 130 4.45 -24.56 -29.72
CA GLY A 130 3.93 -25.94 -29.78
C GLY A 130 2.63 -26.13 -30.57
N GLY A 131 2.23 -25.15 -31.40
CA GLY A 131 0.92 -25.12 -32.07
C GLY A 131 -0.22 -24.52 -31.23
N CYS A 132 0.06 -24.09 -30.00
CA CYS A 132 -0.90 -23.51 -29.07
C CYS A 132 -0.64 -22.01 -28.86
N ALA A 133 -1.65 -21.31 -28.32
CA ALA A 133 -1.51 -19.92 -27.86
C ALA A 133 -2.34 -19.71 -26.58
N ALA A 134 -1.82 -18.86 -25.69
CA ALA A 134 -2.44 -18.46 -24.44
C ALA A 134 -2.34 -16.92 -24.30
N SER A 135 -3.29 -16.30 -23.61
CA SER A 135 -3.30 -14.84 -23.43
C SER A 135 -3.96 -14.46 -22.11
N GLU A 136 -3.26 -13.63 -21.33
CA GLU A 136 -3.73 -13.12 -20.05
C GLU A 136 -3.64 -11.59 -20.02
N THR A 137 -4.32 -10.96 -19.06
CA THR A 137 -4.27 -9.50 -18.86
C THR A 137 -3.92 -9.14 -17.44
N PHE A 138 -3.08 -8.12 -17.28
CA PHE A 138 -2.68 -7.58 -15.99
C PHE A 138 -2.83 -6.06 -15.96
N LYS A 139 -3.01 -5.50 -14.76
CA LYS A 139 -3.12 -4.04 -14.57
C LYS A 139 -1.72 -3.43 -14.49
N VAL A 140 -1.36 -2.53 -15.38
CA VAL A 140 -0.19 -1.65 -15.18
C VAL A 140 -0.64 -0.35 -14.54
N GLY A 141 0.06 0.03 -13.48
CA GLY A 141 -0.22 1.23 -12.71
C GLY A 141 -0.25 0.92 -11.22
N ALA A 142 -1.16 1.58 -10.53
CA ALA A 142 -1.29 1.48 -9.10
C ALA A 142 -2.20 0.30 -8.68
N ALA A 143 -1.76 -0.53 -7.73
CA ALA A 143 -2.61 -1.59 -7.16
C ALA A 143 -3.81 -0.97 -6.42
N ASP A 144 -4.93 -1.69 -6.34
CA ASP A 144 -6.17 -1.13 -5.77
C ASP A 144 -6.03 -0.87 -4.27
N GLY A 145 -5.81 0.40 -3.93
CA GLY A 145 -5.75 0.87 -2.55
C GLY A 145 -7.14 0.91 -1.95
N VAL A 146 -7.28 0.46 -0.71
CA VAL A 146 -8.56 0.54 0.00
C VAL A 146 -8.86 2.03 0.26
N VAL A 147 -10.04 2.49 -0.11
CA VAL A 147 -10.55 3.84 0.22
C VAL A 147 -11.95 3.69 0.81
N ASN A 148 -12.13 4.20 2.03
CA ASN A 148 -13.38 4.26 2.76
C ASN A 148 -13.77 5.72 2.99
N VAL A 149 -15.08 5.98 3.05
CA VAL A 149 -15.63 7.30 3.39
C VAL A 149 -16.71 7.16 4.46
N SER A 150 -16.65 8.02 5.48
CA SER A 150 -17.59 8.02 6.60
C SER A 150 -17.93 9.45 7.03
N PRO A 151 -19.22 9.83 7.10
CA PRO A 151 -20.39 9.06 6.68
C PRO A 151 -20.55 9.02 5.15
N ALA A 152 -21.19 7.96 4.63
CA ALA A 152 -21.51 7.83 3.20
C ALA A 152 -22.57 8.85 2.70
N SER A 153 -23.23 9.57 3.62
CA SER A 153 -24.19 10.64 3.32
C SER A 153 -24.02 11.78 4.33
N VAL A 154 -23.96 13.01 3.83
CA VAL A 154 -23.58 14.21 4.61
C VAL A 154 -24.38 15.44 4.13
N LYS A 155 -24.46 16.48 4.95
CA LYS A 155 -25.06 17.78 4.58
C LYS A 155 -23.97 18.83 4.33
N PRO A 156 -24.23 19.90 3.56
CA PRO A 156 -23.32 21.04 3.45
C PRO A 156 -22.96 21.58 4.85
N GLY A 157 -21.68 21.89 5.07
CA GLY A 157 -21.12 22.24 6.39
C GLY A 157 -20.78 21.05 7.30
N GLY A 158 -21.07 19.81 6.91
CA GLY A 158 -20.66 18.60 7.62
C GLY A 158 -19.21 18.17 7.33
N VAL A 159 -18.73 17.16 8.04
CA VAL A 159 -17.38 16.60 7.88
C VAL A 159 -17.48 15.20 7.29
N VAL A 160 -16.62 14.88 6.33
CA VAL A 160 -16.39 13.52 5.81
C VAL A 160 -14.99 13.08 6.19
N THR A 161 -14.87 11.91 6.78
CA THR A 161 -13.60 11.22 7.01
C THR A 161 -13.31 10.34 5.80
N ILE A 162 -12.13 10.49 5.21
CA ILE A 162 -11.59 9.61 4.18
C ILE A 162 -10.50 8.79 4.85
N SER A 163 -10.55 7.46 4.75
CA SER A 163 -9.52 6.59 5.33
C SER A 163 -9.19 5.42 4.41
N GLY A 164 -8.05 4.77 4.61
CA GLY A 164 -7.66 3.67 3.74
C GLY A 164 -6.29 3.11 4.05
N THR A 165 -5.84 2.19 3.19
CA THR A 165 -4.52 1.56 3.26
C THR A 165 -3.86 1.54 1.88
N VAL A 166 -2.54 1.70 1.87
CA VAL A 166 -1.64 1.45 0.73
C VAL A 166 -0.58 0.39 1.13
N PRO A 167 -0.01 -0.38 0.20
CA PRO A 167 0.89 -1.50 0.55
C PRO A 167 2.23 -1.12 1.18
N GLN A 168 2.64 0.15 1.08
CA GLN A 168 3.89 0.67 1.64
C GLN A 168 3.60 1.66 2.76
N GLY A 169 4.25 1.49 3.91
CA GLY A 169 4.20 2.47 5.00
C GLY A 169 5.16 3.64 4.81
N ASN A 170 4.91 4.74 5.52
CA ASN A 170 5.75 5.96 5.53
C ASN A 170 5.89 6.67 4.16
N VAL A 171 4.98 6.39 3.22
CA VAL A 171 4.93 6.98 1.87
C VAL A 171 3.90 8.12 1.79
N PRO A 172 4.09 9.11 0.89
CA PRO A 172 3.05 10.10 0.63
C PRO A 172 1.83 9.45 -0.03
N VAL A 173 0.65 9.84 0.45
CA VAL A 173 -0.67 9.61 -0.15
C VAL A 173 -1.29 10.97 -0.46
N GLY A 174 -1.63 11.21 -1.72
CA GLY A 174 -2.45 12.35 -2.13
C GLY A 174 -3.93 11.93 -2.22
N ILE A 175 -4.83 12.86 -1.90
CA ILE A 175 -6.26 12.72 -2.19
C ILE A 175 -6.75 13.85 -3.11
N THR A 176 -7.78 13.56 -3.88
CA THR A 176 -8.51 14.54 -4.69
C THR A 176 -10.00 14.24 -4.57
N ILE A 177 -10.75 15.21 -4.07
CA ILE A 177 -12.20 15.13 -3.94
C ILE A 177 -12.83 16.01 -5.02
N LYS A 178 -13.74 15.42 -5.81
CA LYS A 178 -14.45 16.09 -6.89
C LYS A 178 -15.93 16.22 -6.55
N ASP A 179 -16.49 17.37 -6.90
CA ASP A 179 -17.92 17.64 -6.81
C ASP A 179 -18.72 16.84 -7.86
N PRO A 180 -20.07 16.89 -7.86
CA PRO A 180 -20.90 16.17 -8.82
C PRO A 180 -20.74 16.65 -10.27
N ASN A 181 -20.09 17.81 -10.49
CA ASN A 181 -19.75 18.35 -11.80
C ASN A 181 -18.35 17.91 -12.27
N GLY A 182 -17.64 17.09 -11.48
CA GLY A 182 -16.28 16.61 -11.75
C GLY A 182 -15.16 17.59 -11.42
N SER A 183 -15.49 18.74 -10.82
CA SER A 183 -14.53 19.79 -10.47
C SER A 183 -13.83 19.44 -9.16
N ALA A 184 -12.48 19.52 -9.13
CA ALA A 184 -11.70 19.26 -7.93
C ALA A 184 -11.99 20.34 -6.88
N ALA A 185 -12.67 19.94 -5.81
CA ALA A 185 -13.11 20.79 -4.71
C ALA A 185 -12.18 20.71 -3.48
N PHE A 186 -11.36 19.66 -3.40
CA PHE A 186 -10.31 19.50 -2.41
C PHE A 186 -9.15 18.68 -2.99
N VAL A 187 -7.92 19.09 -2.72
CA VAL A 187 -6.69 18.34 -3.01
C VAL A 187 -5.77 18.51 -1.82
N ASP A 188 -5.27 17.40 -1.27
CA ASP A 188 -4.46 17.39 -0.06
C ASP A 188 -3.50 16.18 -0.07
N GLN A 189 -2.46 16.20 0.76
CA GLN A 189 -1.43 15.15 0.80
C GLN A 189 -0.92 14.95 2.23
N ALA A 190 -0.93 13.69 2.68
CA ALA A 190 -0.40 13.26 3.97
C ALA A 190 0.58 12.10 3.77
N THR A 191 1.33 11.74 4.82
CA THR A 191 2.17 10.53 4.81
C THR A 191 1.39 9.40 5.48
N ALA A 192 1.28 8.24 4.82
CA ALA A 192 0.72 7.03 5.43
C ALA A 192 1.62 6.56 6.59
N GLY A 193 1.03 6.01 7.65
CA GLY A 193 1.78 5.47 8.79
C GLY A 193 2.62 4.24 8.42
N ALA A 194 3.38 3.70 9.37
CA ALA A 194 4.28 2.56 9.14
C ALA A 194 3.58 1.29 8.61
N GLY A 195 2.28 1.11 8.90
CA GLY A 195 1.44 0.04 8.34
C GLY A 195 0.67 0.40 7.06
N GLY A 196 1.02 1.48 6.38
CA GLY A 196 0.37 1.91 5.13
C GLY A 196 -1.03 2.55 5.30
N GLY A 197 -1.56 2.60 6.52
CA GLY A 197 -2.81 3.29 6.83
C GLY A 197 -2.72 4.81 6.72
N TYR A 198 -3.77 5.45 6.20
CA TYR A 198 -3.88 6.91 6.08
C TYR A 198 -5.30 7.39 6.42
N THR A 199 -5.46 8.68 6.77
CA THR A 199 -6.75 9.31 7.04
C THR A 199 -6.70 10.81 6.76
N PHE A 200 -7.78 11.35 6.18
CA PHE A 200 -8.01 12.78 5.91
C PHE A 200 -9.39 13.20 6.41
N LEU A 201 -9.54 14.49 6.73
CA LEU A 201 -10.81 15.10 7.12
C LEU A 201 -11.19 16.18 6.10
N PHE A 202 -12.30 15.98 5.38
CA PHE A 202 -12.85 16.96 4.45
C PHE A 202 -14.06 17.67 5.06
N ASN A 203 -13.94 18.98 5.27
CA ASN A 203 -15.06 19.83 5.66
C ASN A 203 -15.84 20.22 4.41
N VAL A 204 -17.04 19.65 4.24
CA VAL A 204 -17.92 19.91 3.10
C VAL A 204 -18.35 21.38 3.12
N PRO A 205 -18.09 22.19 2.07
CA PRO A 205 -18.47 23.60 2.05
C PRO A 205 -19.96 23.82 2.35
N ALA A 206 -20.30 24.91 3.04
CA ALA A 206 -21.70 25.29 3.29
C ALA A 206 -22.49 25.57 1.99
N SER A 207 -21.78 25.90 0.91
CA SER A 207 -22.30 26.10 -0.46
C SER A 207 -22.13 24.87 -1.37
N ALA A 208 -21.83 23.68 -0.82
CA ALA A 208 -21.57 22.48 -1.60
C ALA A 208 -22.80 22.04 -2.42
N PRO A 209 -22.69 21.82 -3.75
CA PRO A 209 -23.76 21.22 -4.54
C PRO A 209 -24.14 19.82 -4.03
N THR A 210 -25.45 19.56 -3.98
CA THR A 210 -26.00 18.25 -3.62
C THR A 210 -25.82 17.25 -4.76
N GLY A 211 -25.48 16.01 -4.42
CA GLY A 211 -25.23 14.93 -5.38
C GLY A 211 -24.13 13.99 -4.89
N THR A 212 -23.68 13.09 -5.76
CA THR A 212 -22.57 12.17 -5.47
C THR A 212 -21.24 12.89 -5.66
N TRP A 213 -20.46 12.97 -4.60
CA TRP A 213 -19.07 13.45 -4.60
C TRP A 213 -18.14 12.25 -4.69
N THR A 214 -17.03 12.38 -5.43
CA THR A 214 -16.06 11.30 -5.62
C THR A 214 -14.74 11.62 -4.95
N VAL A 215 -14.11 10.60 -4.37
CA VAL A 215 -12.83 10.67 -3.67
C VAL A 215 -11.86 9.75 -4.38
N ASP A 216 -10.85 10.31 -5.02
CA ASP A 216 -9.68 9.58 -5.50
C ASP A 216 -8.57 9.67 -4.44
N ALA A 217 -7.91 8.55 -4.12
CA ALA A 217 -6.74 8.51 -3.24
C ALA A 217 -5.61 7.73 -3.91
N ALA A 218 -4.35 8.20 -3.82
CA ALA A 218 -3.20 7.54 -4.43
C ALA A 218 -1.89 7.77 -3.66
N GLY A 219 -1.13 6.71 -3.40
CA GLY A 219 0.17 6.74 -2.72
C GLY A 219 0.77 5.33 -2.59
N GLY A 220 2.08 5.23 -2.30
CA GLY A 220 2.73 3.92 -2.08
C GLY A 220 2.66 2.92 -3.24
N GLY A 221 2.50 3.40 -4.48
CA GLY A 221 2.25 2.53 -5.65
C GLY A 221 0.83 1.95 -5.72
N SER A 222 -0.11 2.49 -4.94
CA SER A 222 -1.53 2.11 -4.95
C SER A 222 -2.45 3.31 -5.12
N ALA A 223 -3.64 3.06 -5.66
CA ALA A 223 -4.69 4.06 -5.81
C ALA A 223 -6.06 3.41 -5.75
N GLY A 224 -7.06 4.14 -5.27
CA GLY A 224 -8.42 3.66 -5.19
C GLY A 224 -9.43 4.80 -5.20
N ARG A 225 -10.71 4.45 -5.18
CA ARG A 225 -11.82 5.40 -5.25
C ARG A 225 -12.94 5.05 -4.29
N ALA A 226 -13.49 6.08 -3.65
CA ALA A 226 -14.73 6.03 -2.89
C ALA A 226 -15.69 7.14 -3.34
N ALA A 227 -16.93 7.12 -2.85
CA ALA A 227 -17.92 8.16 -3.11
C ALA A 227 -18.88 8.34 -1.93
N PHE A 228 -19.28 9.59 -1.68
CA PHE A 228 -20.26 9.95 -0.64
C PHE A 228 -21.30 10.91 -1.23
N THR A 229 -22.49 10.96 -0.65
CA THR A 229 -23.58 11.80 -1.15
C THR A 229 -23.76 13.04 -0.28
N VAL A 230 -23.64 14.24 -0.87
CA VAL A 230 -24.13 15.47 -0.24
C VAL A 230 -25.63 15.55 -0.48
N VAL A 231 -26.42 15.31 0.56
CA VAL A 231 -27.88 15.36 0.48
C VAL A 231 -28.40 16.78 0.73
N SER A 232 -29.54 17.12 0.12
CA SER A 232 -30.24 18.34 0.45
C SER A 232 -30.66 18.34 1.92
N GLY A 233 -30.37 19.43 2.61
CA GLY A 233 -30.91 19.66 3.94
C GLY A 233 -32.41 19.83 3.84
N SER A 234 -33.18 18.76 4.10
CA SER A 234 -34.64 18.84 4.14
C SER A 234 -35.05 19.87 5.19
N SER A 235 -35.48 21.04 4.71
CA SER A 235 -36.01 22.15 5.52
C SER A 235 -37.41 21.78 5.97
N GLY A 236 -37.50 20.93 6.99
CA GLY A 236 -38.77 20.55 7.60
C GLY A 236 -39.54 21.78 8.05
N GLY A 237 -40.61 22.12 7.33
CA GLY A 237 -41.48 23.26 7.57
C GLY A 237 -42.36 23.09 8.81
N GLY A 238 -41.74 22.91 9.97
CA GLY A 238 -42.40 22.83 11.27
C GLY A 238 -42.57 24.21 11.88
N GLY A 239 -43.77 24.78 11.79
CA GLY A 239 -44.10 26.05 12.44
C GLY A 239 -44.18 25.91 13.96
N GLY A 240 -43.03 26.01 14.63
CA GLY A 240 -42.92 26.02 16.09
C GLY A 240 -41.71 26.84 16.54
N SER A 241 -41.84 27.59 17.63
CA SER A 241 -40.76 28.43 18.16
C SER A 241 -39.72 27.58 18.89
N ALA A 242 -38.90 26.86 18.13
CA ALA A 242 -37.75 26.15 18.65
C ALA A 242 -36.67 27.16 19.05
N SER A 243 -36.12 27.00 20.27
CA SER A 243 -34.95 27.77 20.71
C SER A 243 -33.80 27.63 19.71
N PRO A 244 -33.09 28.71 19.34
CA PRO A 244 -31.99 28.66 18.36
C PRO A 244 -30.77 27.87 18.84
N CYS A 245 -30.78 27.39 20.09
CA CYS A 245 -29.68 26.70 20.73
C CYS A 245 -29.78 25.18 20.56
N LYS A 246 -28.74 24.59 19.94
CA LYS A 246 -28.53 23.14 19.82
C LYS A 246 -27.59 22.64 20.92
N GLN A 247 -27.75 21.39 21.38
CA GLN A 247 -26.76 20.76 22.26
C GLN A 247 -25.49 20.38 21.46
N PRO A 248 -24.28 20.51 22.05
CA PRO A 248 -23.06 19.97 21.46
C PRO A 248 -23.15 18.46 21.22
N ALA A 249 -22.98 18.07 19.96
CA ALA A 249 -22.89 16.69 19.52
C ALA A 249 -21.66 16.52 18.61
N ALA A 250 -21.04 15.34 18.66
CA ALA A 250 -19.88 15.02 17.86
C ALA A 250 -20.26 14.84 16.38
N ALA A 251 -19.53 15.51 15.49
CA ALA A 251 -19.59 15.34 14.05
C ALA A 251 -18.64 14.23 13.58
N SER A 252 -17.44 14.12 14.17
CA SER A 252 -16.46 13.09 13.87
C SER A 252 -15.47 12.87 15.02
N TYR A 253 -14.78 11.72 14.99
CA TYR A 253 -13.77 11.31 15.97
C TYR A 253 -12.44 10.99 15.28
N LEU A 254 -11.35 11.22 15.99
CA LEU A 254 -10.02 10.70 15.67
C LEU A 254 -9.47 9.98 16.92
N PRO A 255 -8.97 8.74 16.81
CA PRO A 255 -9.32 7.75 15.79
C PRO A 255 -10.85 7.58 15.62
N GLN A 256 -11.28 7.08 14.47
CA GLN A 256 -12.71 6.80 14.22
C GLN A 256 -13.25 5.75 15.21
N SER A 257 -14.54 5.84 15.55
CA SER A 257 -15.19 4.82 16.38
C SER A 257 -15.20 3.47 15.67
N GLY A 258 -14.61 2.45 16.29
CA GLY A 258 -14.42 1.12 15.74
C GLY A 258 -13.15 0.93 14.90
N ALA A 259 -12.26 1.93 14.80
CA ALA A 259 -11.01 1.79 14.06
C ALA A 259 -10.09 0.71 14.66
N SER A 260 -9.44 -0.07 13.80
CA SER A 260 -8.34 -0.97 14.15
C SER A 260 -6.99 -0.36 13.75
N ASP A 261 -5.90 -1.02 14.14
CA ASP A 261 -4.55 -0.77 13.66
C ASP A 261 -4.03 0.66 13.90
N VAL A 262 -4.56 1.29 14.95
CA VAL A 262 -4.21 2.64 15.39
C VAL A 262 -2.79 2.70 15.97
N ALA A 263 -2.02 3.73 15.60
CA ALA A 263 -0.68 3.96 16.13
C ALA A 263 -0.69 4.31 17.63
N LEU A 264 0.39 3.97 18.34
CA LEU A 264 0.45 4.11 19.80
C LEU A 264 0.53 5.56 20.28
N ASP A 265 0.86 6.47 19.36
CA ASP A 265 0.98 7.93 19.51
C ASP A 265 -0.10 8.70 18.71
N ALA A 266 -1.13 8.00 18.19
CA ALA A 266 -2.16 8.60 17.33
C ALA A 266 -2.98 9.69 18.05
N GLU A 267 -3.15 10.85 17.40
CA GLU A 267 -3.91 11.98 17.96
C GLU A 267 -5.37 11.59 18.30
N VAL A 268 -5.73 11.65 19.57
CA VAL A 268 -7.12 11.51 20.01
C VAL A 268 -7.83 12.87 20.00
N SER A 269 -8.91 12.99 19.22
CA SER A 269 -9.76 14.19 19.22
C SER A 269 -11.20 13.93 18.79
N VAL A 270 -12.05 14.92 19.05
CA VAL A 270 -13.44 14.97 18.59
C VAL A 270 -13.73 16.35 18.00
N VAL A 271 -14.46 16.37 16.87
CA VAL A 271 -14.99 17.58 16.25
C VAL A 271 -16.48 17.64 16.51
N PHE A 272 -17.00 18.82 16.89
CA PHE A 272 -18.40 19.05 17.18
C PHE A 272 -19.13 19.71 15.99
N GLU A 273 -20.42 19.42 15.83
CA GLU A 273 -21.28 20.04 14.81
C GLU A 273 -21.50 21.56 15.00
N ILE A 274 -21.09 22.10 16.15
CA ILE A 274 -21.21 23.51 16.54
C ILE A 274 -19.96 23.94 17.31
N ALA A 275 -19.71 25.25 17.39
CA ALA A 275 -18.67 25.78 18.27
C ALA A 275 -19.05 25.54 19.76
N VAL A 276 -18.05 25.20 20.55
CA VAL A 276 -18.21 24.78 21.95
C VAL A 276 -17.28 25.57 22.89
N SER A 277 -17.69 25.66 24.14
CA SER A 277 -16.91 26.25 25.24
C SER A 277 -16.84 25.28 26.43
N LYS A 278 -15.92 25.52 27.35
CA LYS A 278 -15.88 24.81 28.63
C LYS A 278 -17.15 25.17 29.43
N ALA A 279 -17.90 24.18 29.91
CA ALA A 279 -19.08 24.44 30.74
C ALA A 279 -18.75 25.07 32.11
N SER A 280 -17.53 24.87 32.60
CA SER A 280 -16.99 25.51 33.80
C SER A 280 -15.46 25.61 33.69
N ALA A 281 -14.82 26.42 34.55
CA ALA A 281 -13.35 26.59 34.57
C ALA A 281 -12.59 25.26 34.69
N THR A 282 -13.17 24.27 35.40
CA THR A 282 -12.62 22.94 35.68
C THR A 282 -13.26 21.80 34.89
N SER A 283 -14.23 22.07 33.99
CA SER A 283 -15.13 21.02 33.50
C SER A 283 -14.45 19.92 32.67
N LEU A 284 -13.31 20.20 32.04
CA LEU A 284 -12.56 19.23 31.23
C LEU A 284 -11.90 18.11 32.06
N ASN A 285 -11.80 18.24 33.38
CA ASN A 285 -11.07 17.31 34.26
C ASN A 285 -11.73 15.92 34.40
N GLY A 286 -12.93 15.71 33.86
CA GLY A 286 -13.64 14.44 33.87
C GLY A 286 -13.40 13.56 32.63
N ILE A 287 -12.65 14.03 31.64
CA ILE A 287 -12.40 13.28 30.39
C ILE A 287 -11.36 12.17 30.65
N THR A 288 -11.62 10.97 30.15
CA THR A 288 -10.72 9.82 30.34
C THR A 288 -10.60 8.97 29.09
N ILE A 289 -9.44 8.33 28.92
CA ILE A 289 -9.24 7.21 28.01
C ILE A 289 -8.98 5.96 28.87
N THR A 290 -9.72 4.88 28.66
CA THR A 290 -9.57 3.62 29.41
C THR A 290 -9.38 2.43 28.48
N ASP A 291 -8.62 1.42 28.90
CA ASP A 291 -8.56 0.14 28.21
C ASP A 291 -9.85 -0.68 28.43
N GLU A 292 -9.88 -1.91 27.91
CA GLU A 292 -10.97 -2.87 28.08
C GLU A 292 -11.12 -3.45 29.49
N HIS A 293 -10.10 -3.29 30.34
CA HIS A 293 -10.10 -3.69 31.76
C HIS A 293 -10.52 -2.55 32.70
N GLY A 294 -10.66 -1.31 32.18
CA GLY A 294 -10.98 -0.10 32.95
C GLY A 294 -9.77 0.66 33.48
N ASN A 295 -8.54 0.26 33.16
CA ASN A 295 -7.32 0.98 33.48
C ASN A 295 -7.29 2.30 32.69
N LYS A 296 -6.87 3.40 33.33
CA LYS A 296 -6.78 4.72 32.68
C LYS A 296 -5.42 4.92 32.04
N VAL A 297 -5.42 5.44 30.81
CA VAL A 297 -4.20 5.94 30.15
C VAL A 297 -3.67 7.16 30.93
N GLY A 298 -2.35 7.27 31.05
CA GLY A 298 -1.70 8.37 31.74
C GLY A 298 -1.72 9.70 30.96
N ASN A 299 -1.46 10.79 31.67
CA ASN A 299 -1.32 12.16 31.15
C ASN A 299 -2.44 12.66 30.21
N VAL A 300 -3.66 12.11 30.35
CA VAL A 300 -4.84 12.54 29.59
C VAL A 300 -5.20 13.99 29.93
N ALA A 301 -5.00 14.91 28.99
CA ALA A 301 -5.30 16.33 29.16
C ALA A 301 -5.95 16.91 27.89
N ALA A 302 -7.02 17.70 28.09
CA ALA A 302 -7.90 18.14 27.01
C ALA A 302 -7.70 19.62 26.64
N VAL A 303 -7.45 19.89 25.36
CA VAL A 303 -7.28 21.22 24.77
C VAL A 303 -8.43 21.49 23.79
N LEU A 304 -9.10 22.64 23.95
CA LEU A 304 -10.27 23.01 23.15
C LEU A 304 -9.97 24.20 22.24
N SER A 305 -10.31 24.06 20.95
CA SER A 305 -10.17 25.11 19.94
C SER A 305 -11.40 25.15 19.01
N GLY A 306 -12.32 26.07 19.29
CA GLY A 306 -13.52 26.31 18.47
C GLY A 306 -14.49 25.12 18.43
N THR A 307 -14.39 24.31 17.38
CA THR A 307 -15.18 23.08 17.17
C THR A 307 -14.40 21.80 17.48
N LYS A 308 -13.08 21.84 17.69
CA LYS A 308 -12.24 20.65 17.95
C LYS A 308 -11.79 20.59 19.42
N LEU A 309 -11.88 19.41 20.02
CA LEU A 309 -11.28 19.08 21.30
C LEU A 309 -10.24 17.98 21.06
N THR A 310 -8.97 18.26 21.32
CA THR A 310 -7.86 17.29 21.24
C THR A 310 -7.42 16.88 22.65
N LEU A 311 -7.10 15.60 22.81
CA LEU A 311 -6.60 15.01 24.05
C LEU A 311 -5.13 14.63 23.84
N SER A 312 -4.21 15.19 24.62
CA SER A 312 -2.89 14.57 24.81
C SER A 312 -3.02 13.40 25.78
N HIS A 313 -2.15 12.40 25.67
CA HIS A 313 -2.10 11.21 26.51
C HIS A 313 -0.70 10.58 26.44
N ASP A 314 -0.39 9.66 27.35
CA ASP A 314 0.77 8.78 27.21
C ASP A 314 0.57 7.75 26.08
N ALA A 315 1.66 7.14 25.61
CA ALA A 315 1.61 6.15 24.54
C ALA A 315 0.76 4.93 24.92
N PHE A 316 -0.03 4.44 23.96
CA PHE A 316 -0.88 3.26 24.12
C PHE A 316 -0.09 1.95 24.08
N GLU A 317 -0.70 0.87 24.57
CA GLU A 317 -0.18 -0.50 24.45
C GLU A 317 -0.60 -1.15 23.11
N TYR A 318 0.11 -2.19 22.69
CA TYR A 318 -0.15 -2.94 21.46
C TYR A 318 -1.36 -3.89 21.55
N ASN A 319 -2.16 -3.99 20.48
CA ASN A 319 -3.36 -4.85 20.40
C ASN A 319 -4.43 -4.56 21.49
N THR A 320 -4.38 -3.41 22.14
CA THR A 320 -5.29 -3.05 23.24
C THR A 320 -6.44 -2.21 22.71
N LYS A 321 -7.67 -2.52 23.14
CA LYS A 321 -8.85 -1.71 22.84
C LYS A 321 -9.00 -0.59 23.87
N TYR A 322 -9.01 0.66 23.40
CA TYR A 322 -9.25 1.84 24.22
C TYR A 322 -10.62 2.46 23.96
N THR A 323 -11.22 3.02 25.00
CA THR A 323 -12.48 3.75 24.98
C THR A 323 -12.25 5.16 25.53
N VAL A 324 -12.55 6.17 24.72
CA VAL A 324 -12.52 7.58 25.13
C VAL A 324 -13.90 7.94 25.69
N THR A 325 -13.94 8.60 26.85
CA THR A 325 -15.18 9.03 27.50
C THR A 325 -15.10 10.52 27.85
N ILE A 326 -16.07 11.28 27.35
CA ILE A 326 -16.33 12.69 27.70
C ILE A 326 -17.67 12.72 28.44
N PRO A 327 -17.70 12.93 29.77
CA PRO A 327 -18.95 13.02 30.53
C PRO A 327 -19.91 14.11 30.03
N GLU A 328 -21.20 14.01 30.39
CA GLU A 328 -22.15 15.10 30.12
C GLU A 328 -21.82 16.37 30.94
N ALA A 329 -22.28 17.53 30.47
CA ALA A 329 -22.02 18.84 31.08
C ALA A 329 -20.53 19.24 31.23
N VAL A 330 -19.64 18.63 30.44
CA VAL A 330 -18.22 19.01 30.31
C VAL A 330 -18.05 20.21 29.37
N LEU A 331 -18.88 20.29 28.34
CA LEU A 331 -18.90 21.32 27.30
C LEU A 331 -20.28 21.98 27.22
N ALA A 332 -20.31 23.22 26.73
CA ALA A 332 -21.52 23.97 26.43
C ALA A 332 -21.47 24.51 25.00
N ASN A 333 -22.63 24.80 24.42
CA ASN A 333 -22.75 25.56 23.18
C ASN A 333 -22.20 26.99 23.39
N SER A 334 -21.27 27.44 22.54
CA SER A 334 -20.65 28.78 22.68
C SER A 334 -21.51 29.93 22.14
N GLY A 335 -22.72 29.66 21.66
CA GLY A 335 -23.65 30.65 21.11
C GLY A 335 -24.26 31.57 22.17
N SER A 336 -24.53 32.81 21.79
CA SER A 336 -25.17 33.82 22.65
C SER A 336 -26.55 33.35 23.13
N GLY A 337 -26.72 33.24 24.45
CA GLY A 337 -27.96 32.75 25.08
C GLY A 337 -28.05 31.22 25.24
N CYS A 338 -27.06 30.46 24.76
CA CYS A 338 -27.09 29.00 24.74
C CYS A 338 -26.38 28.31 25.91
N SER A 339 -26.10 29.02 27.00
CA SER A 339 -25.24 28.54 28.12
C SER A 339 -25.74 27.27 28.81
N GLY A 340 -27.05 27.01 28.85
CA GLY A 340 -27.62 25.77 29.40
C GLY A 340 -27.61 24.56 28.45
N TYR A 341 -27.12 24.72 27.22
CA TYR A 341 -27.11 23.66 26.21
C TYR A 341 -25.79 22.90 26.27
N HIS A 342 -25.75 21.94 27.19
CA HIS A 342 -24.61 21.07 27.47
C HIS A 342 -24.49 19.88 26.53
N ASN A 343 -23.27 19.33 26.40
CA ASN A 343 -23.07 18.05 25.74
C ASN A 343 -23.72 16.91 26.54
N LYS A 344 -24.20 15.88 25.82
CA LYS A 344 -24.46 14.57 26.40
C LYS A 344 -23.16 13.77 26.54
N SER A 345 -23.20 12.70 27.33
CA SER A 345 -22.06 11.78 27.48
C SER A 345 -21.69 11.23 26.10
N ILE A 346 -20.42 11.41 25.71
CA ILE A 346 -19.87 10.97 24.43
C ILE A 346 -18.83 9.90 24.72
N ASN A 347 -18.97 8.75 24.07
CA ASN A 347 -18.01 7.68 24.11
C ASN A 347 -17.76 7.12 22.71
N TRP A 348 -16.51 6.75 22.44
CA TRP A 348 -16.11 5.99 21.26
C TRP A 348 -14.93 5.10 21.61
N SER A 349 -14.65 4.08 20.80
CA SER A 349 -13.53 3.16 21.06
C SER A 349 -12.76 2.86 19.79
N PHE A 350 -11.49 2.47 19.93
CA PHE A 350 -10.60 2.03 18.86
C PHE A 350 -9.63 0.97 19.40
N THR A 351 -8.98 0.24 18.50
CA THR A 351 -8.00 -0.80 18.85
C THR A 351 -6.66 -0.45 18.23
N THR A 352 -5.59 -0.51 19.03
CA THR A 352 -4.23 -0.24 18.54
C THR A 352 -3.70 -1.36 17.65
N LEU A 353 -2.70 -1.02 16.84
CA LEU A 353 -1.97 -1.98 16.02
C LEU A 353 -1.36 -3.10 16.84
N LYS A 354 -1.35 -4.29 16.24
CA LYS A 354 -0.73 -5.47 16.81
C LYS A 354 0.77 -5.27 16.91
N LYS A 355 1.37 -5.83 17.96
CA LYS A 355 2.83 -5.96 18.01
C LYS A 355 3.23 -6.93 16.91
N THR A 356 3.83 -6.41 15.83
CA THR A 356 4.50 -7.24 14.83
C THR A 356 5.72 -7.84 15.50
N GLU A 357 5.56 -9.01 16.09
CA GLU A 357 6.69 -9.87 16.41
C GLU A 357 7.31 -10.26 15.07
N ALA A 358 8.61 -9.96 14.91
CA ALA A 358 9.34 -10.39 13.73
C ALA A 358 9.16 -11.91 13.58
N PRO A 359 8.91 -12.43 12.36
CA PRO A 359 8.68 -13.85 12.18
C PRO A 359 9.87 -14.61 12.78
N ALA A 360 9.58 -15.55 13.68
CA ALA A 360 10.61 -16.28 14.40
C ALA A 360 11.47 -17.05 13.39
N ALA A 361 12.60 -16.44 13.03
CA ALA A 361 13.59 -16.98 12.11
C ALA A 361 13.91 -18.40 12.54
N ALA A 362 13.74 -19.37 11.65
CA ALA A 362 14.03 -20.76 11.95
C ALA A 362 15.52 -20.88 12.26
N VAL A 363 15.87 -20.96 13.55
CA VAL A 363 17.24 -20.91 14.06
C VAL A 363 18.02 -22.11 13.53
N LYS A 364 18.73 -21.88 12.41
CA LYS A 364 19.45 -22.91 11.66
C LYS A 364 20.92 -22.79 11.98
N THR A 365 21.36 -23.54 12.99
CA THR A 365 22.72 -23.49 13.56
C THR A 365 23.80 -24.08 12.63
N GLU A 366 23.40 -24.85 11.61
CA GLU A 366 24.30 -25.52 10.67
C GLU A 366 23.86 -25.27 9.22
N TYR A 367 24.79 -24.85 8.36
CA TYR A 367 24.58 -24.63 6.93
C TYR A 367 25.28 -25.71 6.10
N THR A 368 24.65 -26.18 5.03
CA THR A 368 25.11 -27.35 4.25
C THR A 368 26.42 -27.15 3.49
N ASP A 369 26.85 -25.90 3.33
CA ASP A 369 27.99 -25.47 2.51
C ASP A 369 29.06 -24.67 3.32
N VAL A 370 28.88 -24.52 4.63
CA VAL A 370 29.87 -23.84 5.51
C VAL A 370 30.56 -24.90 6.38
N PRO A 371 31.69 -25.49 5.92
CA PRO A 371 32.41 -26.48 6.72
C PRO A 371 33.05 -25.84 7.96
N SER A 372 33.28 -26.64 9.01
CA SER A 372 33.93 -26.19 10.25
C SER A 372 35.37 -25.69 10.10
N THR A 373 35.97 -25.88 8.92
CA THR A 373 37.27 -25.31 8.52
C THR A 373 37.17 -23.97 7.80
N TYR A 374 35.97 -23.47 7.50
CA TYR A 374 35.77 -22.16 6.88
C TYR A 374 36.10 -21.04 7.87
N TRP A 375 36.84 -20.03 7.42
CA TRP A 375 37.43 -19.00 8.29
C TRP A 375 36.39 -18.21 9.10
N ALA A 376 35.16 -18.08 8.59
CA ALA A 376 34.05 -17.39 9.25
C ALA A 376 33.05 -18.33 9.94
N PHE A 377 33.27 -19.66 9.97
CA PHE A 377 32.31 -20.66 10.47
C PHE A 377 31.70 -20.27 11.83
N ASN A 378 32.54 -19.99 12.84
CA ASN A 378 32.08 -19.61 14.18
C ASN A 378 31.18 -18.36 14.17
N VAL A 379 31.48 -17.36 13.33
CA VAL A 379 30.72 -16.10 13.24
C VAL A 379 29.38 -16.34 12.53
N ILE A 380 29.39 -17.17 11.48
CA ILE A 380 28.19 -17.56 10.76
C ILE A 380 27.25 -18.37 11.68
N THR A 381 27.78 -19.33 12.44
CA THR A 381 26.99 -20.07 13.45
C THR A 381 26.47 -19.15 14.55
N GLU A 382 27.29 -18.25 15.12
CA GLU A 382 26.86 -17.33 16.19
C GLU A 382 25.75 -16.36 15.73
N LEU A 383 25.81 -15.88 14.48
CA LEU A 383 24.75 -15.03 13.91
C LEU A 383 23.49 -15.84 13.56
N GLY A 384 23.63 -17.10 13.16
CA GLY A 384 22.52 -18.03 12.93
C GLY A 384 21.80 -18.44 14.23
N GLU A 385 22.54 -18.75 15.29
CA GLU A 385 22.03 -19.01 16.65
C GLU A 385 21.23 -17.83 17.21
N LYS A 386 21.64 -16.60 16.88
CA LYS A 386 20.93 -15.36 17.27
C LYS A 386 19.74 -15.02 16.36
N GLY A 387 19.49 -15.82 15.33
CA GLY A 387 18.43 -15.56 14.33
C GLY A 387 18.66 -14.32 13.47
N ILE A 388 19.89 -13.78 13.44
CA ILE A 388 20.27 -12.60 12.64
C ILE A 388 20.43 -13.00 11.17
N ILE A 389 20.89 -14.24 10.89
CA ILE A 389 20.91 -14.81 9.54
C ILE A 389 20.18 -16.15 9.49
N THR A 390 19.43 -16.37 8.42
CA THR A 390 18.63 -17.58 8.18
C THR A 390 19.24 -18.50 7.12
N GLY A 391 20.08 -17.96 6.23
CA GLY A 391 20.53 -18.65 5.02
C GLY A 391 19.41 -18.81 3.99
N TYR A 392 19.62 -19.70 3.03
CA TYR A 392 18.71 -19.95 1.93
C TYR A 392 17.76 -21.13 2.23
N PRO A 393 16.57 -21.22 1.57
CA PRO A 393 15.63 -22.33 1.78
C PRO A 393 16.16 -23.73 1.44
N ASP A 394 17.20 -23.80 0.61
CA ASP A 394 17.96 -25.04 0.31
C ASP A 394 18.87 -25.50 1.46
N GLY A 395 18.98 -24.71 2.53
CA GLY A 395 19.78 -24.98 3.73
C GLY A 395 21.23 -24.48 3.68
N SER A 396 21.65 -23.82 2.60
CA SER A 396 22.98 -23.21 2.43
C SER A 396 23.06 -21.77 2.98
N PHE A 397 24.28 -21.24 3.08
CA PHE A 397 24.56 -19.84 3.39
C PHE A 397 25.26 -19.09 2.24
N LYS A 398 25.91 -19.83 1.32
CA LYS A 398 26.61 -19.34 0.12
C LYS A 398 27.73 -18.31 0.44
N PRO A 399 28.66 -18.64 1.36
CA PRO A 399 29.60 -17.67 1.94
C PRO A 399 30.52 -16.96 0.94
N ASP A 400 30.84 -17.61 -0.18
CA ASP A 400 31.71 -17.06 -1.23
C ASP A 400 30.90 -16.36 -2.37
N SER A 401 29.58 -16.23 -2.24
CA SER A 401 28.71 -15.54 -3.21
C SER A 401 28.59 -14.04 -2.91
N SER A 402 28.44 -13.24 -3.98
CA SER A 402 28.24 -11.80 -3.85
C SER A 402 26.81 -11.46 -3.43
N ILE A 403 26.62 -11.06 -2.17
CA ILE A 403 25.32 -10.60 -1.66
C ILE A 403 24.82 -9.33 -2.40
N THR A 404 23.54 -9.32 -2.76
CA THR A 404 22.89 -8.14 -3.35
C THR A 404 22.47 -7.12 -2.28
N ARG A 405 22.20 -5.88 -2.69
CA ARG A 405 21.64 -4.86 -1.78
C ARG A 405 20.21 -5.16 -1.31
N ALA A 406 19.51 -6.09 -1.96
CA ALA A 406 18.18 -6.55 -1.53
C ALA A 406 18.31 -7.59 -0.41
N GLU A 407 19.18 -8.59 -0.59
CA GLU A 407 19.48 -9.59 0.44
C GLU A 407 20.07 -8.94 1.70
N PHE A 408 20.95 -7.95 1.57
CA PHE A 408 21.48 -7.18 2.71
C PHE A 408 20.43 -6.35 3.48
N VAL A 409 19.23 -6.15 2.92
CA VAL A 409 18.10 -5.43 3.56
C VAL A 409 17.04 -6.41 4.08
N ALA A 410 17.19 -7.71 3.80
CA ALA A 410 16.38 -8.79 4.36
C ALA A 410 17.04 -9.46 5.59
N ILE A 411 18.21 -8.96 6.00
CA ILE A 411 19.01 -9.31 7.19
C ILE A 411 18.92 -8.14 8.17
#